data_AF-A0A953DWT6-F1
#
_entry.id   AF-A0A953DWT6-F1
#
_cell.length_a   1.000
_cell.length_b   1.000
_cell.length_c   1.000
_cell.angle_alpha   90.00
_cell.angle_beta   90.00
_cell.angle_gamma   90.00
#
_symmetry.space_group_name_H-M   'P 1'
#
loop_
_entity.id
_entity.type
_entity.pdbx_description
1 polymer ?
#
loop_
_entity_poly.entity_id
_entity_poly.type
_entity_poly.pdbx_seq_one_letter_code
_entity_poly.pdbx_strand_id
1 'polypeptide(L)' 'ANDPLRYPEVEKLIRDLLECELPYCCPHGRPTMIQISLAELEKKFGRRT' A
#
# COMPACT_ATOMS: atom_id res chain seq x y z
N ALA A 1 -12.14 -6.02 10.16
CA ALA A 1 -11.02 -5.07 10.06
C ALA A 1 -10.52 -4.81 11.48
N ASN A 2 -9.20 -4.84 11.70
CA ASN A 2 -8.49 -4.85 12.99
C ASN A 2 -8.04 -6.22 13.51
N ASP A 3 -8.11 -7.28 12.69
CA ASP A 3 -7.51 -8.57 13.02
C ASP A 3 -6.00 -8.51 12.78
N PRO A 4 -5.17 -9.00 13.73
CA PRO A 4 -3.73 -9.04 13.54
C PRO A 4 -3.37 -10.06 12.46
N LEU A 5 -2.55 -9.64 11.49
CA LEU A 5 -2.03 -10.50 10.45
C LEU A 5 -0.60 -10.93 10.77
N ARG A 6 -0.32 -12.22 10.62
CA ARG A 6 1.03 -12.77 10.64
C ARG A 6 1.73 -12.45 9.32
N TYR A 7 3.05 -12.46 9.32
CA TYR A 7 3.85 -12.14 8.14
C TYR A 7 3.45 -12.93 6.87
N PRO A 8 3.20 -14.26 6.91
CA PRO A 8 2.77 -15.00 5.72
C PRO A 8 1.40 -14.56 5.20
N GLU A 9 0.51 -14.13 6.08
CA GLU A 9 -0.83 -13.66 5.71
C GLU A 9 -0.75 -12.29 5.01
N VAL A 10 0.14 -11.41 5.49
CA VAL A 10 0.43 -10.14 4.83
C VAL A 10 1.03 -10.37 3.44
N GLU A 11 2.01 -11.26 3.32
CA GLU A 11 2.65 -11.55 2.04
C GLU A 11 1.64 -12.09 1.01
N LYS A 12 0.80 -13.04 1.42
CA LYS A 12 -0.28 -13.56 0.58
C LYS A 12 -1.26 -12.45 0.18
N LEU A 13 -1.70 -11.63 1.13
CA LEU A 13 -2.63 -10.52 0.86
C LEU A 13 -2.08 -9.55 -0.18
N ILE A 14 -0.79 -9.21 -0.10
CA ILE A 14 -0.15 -8.32 -1.07
C ILE A 14 -0.06 -8.99 -2.45
N ARG A 15 0.28 -10.29 -2.53
CA ARG A 15 0.30 -11.03 -3.80
C ARG A 15 -1.09 -11.05 -4.45
N ASP A 16 -2.11 -11.45 -3.68
CA ASP A 16 -3.51 -11.50 -4.15
C ASP A 16 -3.99 -10.11 -4.63
N LEU A 17 -3.61 -9.04 -3.93
CA LEU A 17 -3.95 -7.67 -4.33
C LEU A 17 -3.34 -7.31 -5.68
N LEU A 18 -2.06 -7.64 -5.90
CA LEU A 18 -1.34 -7.30 -7.12
C LEU A 18 -1.76 -8.14 -8.34
N GLU A 19 -2.42 -9.27 -8.13
CA GLU A 19 -3.02 -10.09 -9.20
C GLU A 19 -4.37 -9.54 -9.70
N CYS A 20 -4.97 -8.59 -8.98
CA CYS A 20 -6.21 -7.95 -9.41
C CYS A 20 -6.00 -7.08 -10.65
N GLU A 21 -7.01 -6.98 -11.52
CA GLU A 21 -6.97 -6.13 -12.72
C GLU A 21 -6.76 -4.65 -12.39
N LEU A 22 -7.35 -4.18 -11.27
CA LEU A 22 -7.24 -2.81 -10.80
C LEU A 22 -6.79 -2.79 -9.33
N PRO A 23 -5.50 -3.04 -9.03
CA PRO A 23 -5.03 -3.27 -7.67
C PRO A 23 -4.98 -2.00 -6.82
N TYR A 24 -5.13 -0.82 -7.43
CA TYR A 24 -5.02 0.51 -6.79
C TYR A 24 -6.36 1.05 -6.26
N CYS A 25 -7.48 0.41 -6.60
CA CYS A 25 -8.81 0.91 -6.29
C CYS A 25 -9.76 -0.25 -5.99
N CYS A 26 -10.58 -0.12 -4.95
CA CYS A 26 -11.65 -1.08 -4.71
C CYS A 26 -12.83 -0.85 -5.68
N PRO A 27 -13.77 -1.80 -5.83
CA PRO A 27 -14.92 -1.67 -6.73
C PRO A 27 -15.82 -0.44 -6.47
N HIS A 28 -15.72 0.17 -5.29
CA HIS A 28 -16.48 1.36 -4.88
C HIS A 28 -15.68 2.67 -5.03
N GLY A 29 -14.50 2.64 -5.64
CA GLY A 29 -13.71 3.86 -5.86
C GLY A 29 -12.75 4.24 -4.73
N ARG A 30 -12.62 3.42 -3.66
CA ARG A 30 -11.70 3.73 -2.56
C ARG A 30 -10.28 3.27 -2.91
N PRO A 31 -9.24 4.10 -2.68
CA PRO A 31 -7.87 3.68 -2.91
C PRO A 31 -7.48 2.55 -1.94
N THR A 32 -6.79 1.54 -2.45
CA THR A 32 -6.28 0.38 -1.70
C THR A 32 -4.85 0.58 -1.21
N MET A 33 -4.08 1.44 -1.89
CA MET A 33 -2.67 1.72 -1.61
C MET A 33 -2.36 3.21 -1.78
N ILE A 34 -1.37 3.68 -1.02
CA ILE A 34 -0.79 5.02 -1.19
C ILE A 34 0.70 4.82 -1.50
N GLN A 35 1.17 5.40 -2.59
CA GLN A 35 2.59 5.40 -2.92
C GLN A 35 3.24 6.66 -2.36
N ILE A 36 4.34 6.48 -1.63
CA ILE A 36 5.21 7.56 -1.19
C ILE A 36 6.61 7.22 -1.68
N SER A 37 7.14 8.03 -2.59
CA SER A 37 8.51 7.88 -3.07
C SER A 37 9.52 8.24 -1.98
N LEU A 38 10.74 7.73 -2.10
CA LEU A 38 11.83 8.09 -1.19
C LEU A 38 12.10 9.59 -1.19
N ALA A 39 12.02 10.27 -2.35
CA ALA A 39 12.22 11.71 -2.44
C ALA A 39 11.12 12.50 -1.69
N GLU A 40 9.85 12.08 -1.81
CA GLU A 40 8.76 12.68 -1.03
C GLU A 40 8.93 12.46 0.46
N LEU A 41 9.41 11.26 0.84
CA LEU A 41 9.71 10.93 2.22
C LEU A 41 10.84 11.83 2.75
N GLU A 42 11.96 11.93 2.02
CA GLU A 42 13.08 12.82 2.34
C GLU A 42 12.62 14.27 2.52
N LYS A 43 11.77 14.77 1.62
CA LYS A 43 11.19 16.11 1.72
C LYS A 43 10.30 16.29 2.94
N LYS A 44 9.42 15.34 3.24
CA LYS A 44 8.53 15.38 4.42
C LYS A 44 9.31 15.34 5.73
N PHE A 45 10.47 14.69 5.75
CA PHE A 45 11.38 14.68 6.89
C PHE A 45 12.42 15.82 6.88
N GLY A 46 12.34 16.76 5.93
CA GLY A 46 13.26 17.91 5.84
C GLY A 46 14.71 17.53 5.49
N ARG A 47 14.93 16.34 4.92
CA ARG A 47 16.26 15.84 4.55
C ARG A 47 16.73 16.39 3.19
N ARG A 48 15.79 16.76 2.30
CA ARG A 48 16.03 17.41 1.00
C ARG A 48 14.88 18.39 0.71
N THR A 49 15.18 19.53 0.09
CA THR A 49 14.22 20.61 -0.23
C THR A 49 13.64 20.46 -1.63
#